data_AF-A0AA96TQ21-F1
#
_entry.id   AF-A0AA96TQ21-F1
#
_cell.length_a   1.000
_cell.length_b   1.000
_cell.length_c   1.000
_cell.angle_alpha   90.00
_cell.angle_beta   90.00
_cell.angle_gamma   90.00
#
_symmetry.space_group_name_H-M   'P 1'
#
loop_
_entity.id
_entity.type
_entity.pdbx_description
1 polymer ?
#
loop_
_entity_poly.entity_id
_entity_poly.type
_entity_poly.pdbx_seq_one_letter_code
_entity_poly.pdbx_strand_id
1 'polypeptide(L)'
;MVSDSTSHEHGKGVKPHERLTGDRRAVIAKDYTRRYEKGESVRRIVKATGRSYRSVHRLIEEGGAVLRARGGAHRPRRPREQTVPTLNLSEVDQPVDVGKLAPRKHITGGERKKLAKTCRLLYEDGETSQAIGKFMGRSRAFVARLIVESGGTMRPPATQPKRDTTSRRELATALRKQYEAGVSIKDLATWDVGSQYYVRRLLHEVRTPMRKSGPVSQNVKPRNVVRESPAAQAARRPLGLEFRRRYEGGESLEKIAATAGIAPTTVAKRIREVGGNVRISTLHVSKQPARRREAARLKVEYEAGKGLTELAAESGRSSSYVRKLLGEAETTMRKPGASSHRSHRRSRDANGVGL
;
A
#
# COMPACT_ATOMS: atom_id res chain seq x y z
N MET A 1 25.30 -40.21 -30.12
CA MET A 1 25.73 -40.11 -28.70
C MET A 1 26.75 -38.99 -28.67
N VAL A 2 26.53 -37.83 -28.04
CA VAL A 2 26.31 -37.64 -26.61
C VAL A 2 25.43 -36.40 -26.42
N SER A 3 24.30 -36.57 -25.72
CA SER A 3 23.37 -35.49 -25.37
C SER A 3 23.83 -34.84 -24.08
N ASP A 4 24.39 -33.64 -24.15
CA ASP A 4 24.91 -32.95 -22.97
C ASP A 4 23.78 -32.19 -22.26
N SER A 5 23.13 -32.87 -21.31
CA SER A 5 22.03 -32.35 -20.49
C SER A 5 22.57 -31.65 -19.25
N THR A 6 23.08 -30.42 -19.41
CA THR A 6 23.52 -29.58 -18.28
C THR A 6 22.30 -29.01 -17.55
N SER A 7 21.78 -29.80 -16.61
CA SER A 7 20.74 -29.41 -15.66
C SER A 7 21.17 -28.15 -14.91
N HIS A 8 20.56 -27.02 -15.28
CA HIS A 8 20.81 -25.71 -14.69
C HIS A 8 20.22 -25.63 -13.27
N GLU A 9 21.02 -25.89 -12.24
CA GLU A 9 20.70 -25.62 -10.83
C GLU A 9 20.60 -24.10 -10.58
N HIS A 10 19.44 -23.49 -10.82
CA HIS A 10 19.29 -22.04 -10.65
C HIS A 10 18.44 -21.71 -9.42
N GLY A 11 19.12 -21.36 -8.33
CA GLY A 11 18.54 -20.60 -7.21
C GLY A 11 18.14 -21.39 -5.96
N LYS A 12 18.45 -22.69 -5.86
CA LYS A 12 18.31 -23.43 -4.60
C LYS A 12 19.47 -23.05 -3.66
N GLY A 13 19.24 -22.09 -2.75
CA GLY A 13 20.22 -21.85 -1.68
C GLY A 13 20.14 -20.49 -1.00
N VAL A 14 19.33 -19.56 -1.51
CA VAL A 14 19.19 -18.25 -0.87
C VAL A 14 18.08 -18.31 0.16
N LYS A 15 18.41 -18.23 1.45
CA LYS A 15 17.41 -18.21 2.52
C LYS A 15 16.58 -16.92 2.43
N PRO A 16 15.25 -16.98 2.64
CA PRO A 16 14.44 -15.77 2.82
C PRO A 16 15.06 -14.91 3.94
N HIS A 17 15.28 -13.62 3.68
CA HIS A 17 15.82 -12.62 4.62
C HIS A 17 17.32 -12.69 4.99
N GLU A 18 18.11 -13.60 4.43
CA GLU A 18 19.57 -13.63 4.69
C GLU A 18 20.25 -12.33 4.16
N ARG A 19 21.16 -11.73 4.94
CA ARG A 19 21.86 -10.51 4.51
C ARG A 19 22.82 -10.85 3.36
N LEU A 20 22.61 -10.24 2.20
CA LEU A 20 23.48 -10.39 1.05
C LEU A 20 24.54 -9.29 1.08
N THR A 21 25.78 -9.65 1.33
CA THR A 21 26.95 -8.76 1.38
C THR A 21 28.06 -9.25 0.45
N GLY A 22 28.83 -8.32 -0.10
CA GLY A 22 30.00 -8.60 -0.95
C GLY A 22 29.68 -9.40 -2.22
N ASP A 23 30.57 -10.31 -2.57
CA ASP A 23 30.57 -11.05 -3.85
C ASP A 23 29.31 -11.90 -4.05
N ARG A 24 28.78 -12.46 -2.96
CA ARG A 24 27.53 -13.24 -3.00
C ARG A 24 26.34 -12.40 -3.47
N ARG A 25 26.33 -11.10 -3.18
CA ARG A 25 25.32 -10.17 -3.67
C ARG A 25 25.46 -9.94 -5.17
N ALA A 26 26.68 -9.82 -5.67
CA ALA A 26 26.95 -9.62 -7.10
C ALA A 26 26.53 -10.85 -7.92
N VAL A 27 26.81 -12.06 -7.42
CA VAL A 27 26.38 -13.33 -8.07
C VAL A 27 24.85 -13.41 -8.17
N ILE A 28 24.15 -13.09 -7.08
CA ILE A 28 22.68 -13.11 -7.06
C ILE A 28 22.07 -12.00 -7.93
N ALA A 29 22.68 -10.82 -7.96
CA ALA A 29 22.28 -9.74 -8.84
C ALA A 29 22.36 -10.17 -10.32
N LYS A 30 23.49 -10.78 -10.73
CA LYS A 30 23.65 -11.33 -12.09
C LYS A 30 22.61 -12.41 -12.41
N ASP A 31 22.33 -13.33 -11.48
CA ASP A 31 21.31 -14.37 -11.70
C ASP A 31 19.91 -13.77 -11.89
N TYR A 32 19.51 -12.81 -11.03
CA TYR A 32 18.20 -12.17 -11.11
C TYR A 32 18.05 -11.31 -12.37
N THR A 33 19.11 -10.60 -12.77
CA THR A 33 19.15 -9.86 -14.04
C THR A 33 18.95 -10.78 -15.22
N ARG A 34 19.71 -11.88 -15.30
CA ARG A 34 19.58 -12.87 -16.39
C ARG A 34 18.17 -13.46 -16.47
N ARG A 35 17.57 -13.79 -15.32
CA ARG A 35 16.17 -14.29 -15.27
C ARG A 35 15.18 -13.25 -15.76
N TYR A 36 15.38 -11.99 -15.37
CA TYR A 36 14.56 -10.87 -15.81
C TYR A 36 14.67 -10.63 -17.31
N GLU A 37 15.88 -10.65 -17.87
CA GLU A 37 16.16 -10.49 -19.29
C GLU A 37 15.51 -11.60 -20.13
N LYS A 38 15.55 -12.84 -19.64
CA LYS A 38 14.82 -14.01 -20.21
C LYS A 38 13.29 -13.86 -20.23
N GLY A 39 12.74 -12.75 -19.72
CA GLY A 39 11.31 -12.44 -19.77
C GLY A 39 10.56 -12.74 -18.47
N GLU A 40 11.25 -13.18 -17.43
CA GLU A 40 10.61 -13.45 -16.15
C GLU A 40 10.19 -12.14 -15.45
N SER A 41 8.94 -12.05 -15.01
CA SER A 41 8.48 -10.87 -14.27
C SER A 41 9.13 -10.81 -12.87
N VAL A 42 9.39 -9.59 -12.37
CA VAL A 42 9.92 -9.36 -11.01
C VAL A 42 9.09 -10.09 -9.94
N ARG A 43 7.77 -10.20 -10.12
CA ARG A 43 6.88 -10.91 -9.18
C ARG A 43 7.13 -12.42 -9.14
N ARG A 44 7.49 -13.03 -10.28
CA ARG A 44 7.77 -14.47 -10.37
C ARG A 44 9.13 -14.79 -9.75
N ILE A 45 10.13 -13.95 -9.98
CA ILE A 45 11.44 -14.03 -9.31
C ILE A 45 11.28 -13.90 -7.78
N VAL A 46 10.46 -12.97 -7.31
CA VAL A 46 10.11 -12.81 -5.89
C VAL A 46 9.47 -14.06 -5.31
N LYS A 47 8.50 -14.64 -6.01
CA LYS A 47 7.80 -15.86 -5.56
C LYS A 47 8.76 -17.06 -5.50
N ALA A 48 9.67 -17.18 -6.46
CA ALA A 48 10.64 -18.27 -6.53
C ALA A 48 11.73 -18.16 -5.45
N THR A 49 12.14 -16.94 -5.12
CA THR A 49 13.28 -16.68 -4.21
C THR A 49 12.86 -16.39 -2.78
N GLY A 50 11.56 -16.18 -2.53
CA GLY A 50 11.03 -15.83 -1.21
C GLY A 50 11.52 -14.48 -0.68
N ARG A 51 12.18 -13.67 -1.51
CA ARG A 51 12.74 -12.37 -1.14
C ARG A 51 11.76 -11.24 -1.41
N SER A 52 11.91 -10.14 -0.68
CA SER A 52 11.01 -8.99 -0.84
C SER A 52 11.13 -8.37 -2.24
N TYR A 53 10.00 -7.88 -2.75
CA TYR A 53 9.93 -7.22 -4.06
C TYR A 53 10.97 -6.12 -4.22
N ARG A 54 11.16 -5.30 -3.19
CA ARG A 54 12.15 -4.23 -3.19
C ARG A 54 13.59 -4.75 -3.25
N SER A 55 13.89 -5.87 -2.59
CA SER A 55 15.22 -6.48 -2.63
C SER A 55 15.53 -7.03 -4.02
N VAL A 56 14.58 -7.75 -4.62
CA VAL A 56 14.75 -8.30 -5.98
C VAL A 56 14.85 -7.17 -7.01
N HIS A 57 14.01 -6.15 -6.89
CA HIS A 57 14.04 -4.96 -7.76
C HIS A 57 15.41 -4.26 -7.71
N ARG A 58 15.93 -4.01 -6.50
CA ARG A 58 17.24 -3.37 -6.32
C ARG A 58 18.38 -4.23 -6.89
N LEU A 59 18.34 -5.55 -6.70
CA LEU A 59 19.38 -6.45 -7.22
C LEU A 59 19.38 -6.52 -8.75
N ILE A 60 18.21 -6.43 -9.39
CA ILE A 60 18.09 -6.35 -10.86
C ILE A 60 18.64 -5.02 -11.37
N GLU A 61 18.36 -3.91 -10.68
CA GLU A 61 18.93 -2.59 -11.00
C GLU A 61 20.45 -2.55 -10.80
N GLU A 62 20.95 -3.13 -9.70
CA GLU A 62 22.40 -3.25 -9.41
C GLU A 62 23.12 -4.13 -10.44
N GLY A 63 22.44 -5.15 -10.97
CA GLY A 63 22.95 -5.99 -12.05
C GLY A 63 22.86 -5.33 -13.44
N GLY A 64 22.43 -4.07 -13.54
CA GLY A 64 22.43 -3.29 -14.79
C GLY A 64 21.23 -3.51 -15.72
N ALA A 65 20.18 -4.21 -15.29
CA ALA A 65 19.05 -4.48 -16.18
C ALA A 65 18.18 -3.24 -16.37
N VAL A 66 17.82 -2.92 -17.62
CA VAL A 66 16.83 -1.88 -17.93
C VAL A 66 15.43 -2.41 -17.59
N LEU A 67 14.83 -1.84 -16.55
CA LEU A 67 13.50 -2.25 -16.09
C LEU A 67 12.43 -1.89 -17.14
N ARG A 68 11.73 -2.91 -17.63
CA ARG A 68 10.51 -2.78 -18.44
C ARG A 68 9.50 -1.89 -17.72
N ALA A 69 8.96 -0.92 -18.45
CA ALA A 69 7.95 0.00 -17.93
C ALA A 69 6.78 -0.78 -17.30
N ARG A 70 6.36 -0.36 -16.11
CA ARG A 70 5.21 -0.97 -15.42
C ARG A 70 3.95 -0.67 -16.22
N GLY A 71 3.50 -1.61 -17.05
CA GLY A 71 2.24 -1.53 -17.76
C GLY A 71 1.06 -1.51 -16.78
N GLY A 72 0.44 -0.34 -16.60
CA GLY A 72 -0.77 -0.23 -15.80
C GLY A 72 -1.32 1.20 -15.77
N ALA A 73 -2.42 1.43 -16.48
CA ALA A 73 -3.22 2.64 -16.39
C ALA A 73 -3.67 2.90 -14.95
N HIS A 74 -3.40 4.10 -14.43
CA HIS A 74 -3.96 4.56 -13.17
C HIS A 74 -5.50 4.56 -13.26
N ARG A 75 -6.18 3.83 -12.36
CA ARG A 75 -7.65 3.92 -12.25
C ARG A 75 -8.03 5.37 -11.90
N PRO A 76 -8.87 6.06 -12.70
CA PRO A 76 -9.43 7.33 -12.27
C PRO A 76 -10.40 7.11 -11.11
N ARG A 77 -10.40 8.04 -10.15
CA ARG A 77 -11.36 8.12 -9.04
C ARG A 77 -12.79 8.33 -9.59
N ARG A 78 -13.79 7.70 -8.98
CA ARG A 78 -15.22 7.89 -9.33
C ARG A 78 -15.64 9.35 -9.09
N PRO A 79 -16.24 10.05 -10.06
CA PRO A 79 -16.87 11.35 -9.83
C PRO A 79 -18.15 11.20 -9.00
N ARG A 80 -18.37 12.13 -8.05
CA ARG A 80 -19.63 12.29 -7.32
C ARG A 80 -20.73 12.75 -8.28
N GLU A 81 -21.92 12.19 -8.06
CA GLU A 81 -23.16 12.43 -8.78
C GLU A 81 -23.61 13.89 -8.60
N GLN A 82 -23.82 14.59 -9.71
CA GLN A 82 -24.50 15.88 -9.73
C GLN A 82 -25.64 15.75 -10.74
N THR A 83 -26.86 15.94 -10.23
CA THR A 83 -28.13 15.95 -10.96
C THR A 83 -28.36 17.31 -11.60
N VAL A 84 -28.53 17.39 -12.92
CA VAL A 84 -29.13 18.52 -13.68
C VAL A 84 -29.65 17.98 -15.04
N PRO A 85 -30.50 18.71 -15.80
CA PRO A 85 -31.94 18.47 -15.89
C PRO A 85 -32.34 17.85 -17.25
N THR A 86 -33.48 17.16 -17.29
CA THR A 86 -34.04 16.56 -18.50
C THR A 86 -34.56 17.64 -19.44
N LEU A 87 -33.97 17.73 -20.64
CA LEU A 87 -34.63 18.33 -21.81
C LEU A 87 -35.19 17.20 -22.67
N ASN A 88 -36.51 17.19 -22.79
CA ASN A 88 -37.23 16.31 -23.71
C ASN A 88 -37.01 16.80 -25.16
N LEU A 89 -36.66 15.89 -26.05
CA LEU A 89 -36.99 16.00 -27.48
C LEU A 89 -37.72 14.74 -27.91
N SER A 90 -38.93 14.94 -28.42
CA SER A 90 -39.83 13.97 -29.03
C SER A 90 -39.32 13.53 -30.40
N GLU A 91 -39.39 12.21 -30.61
CA GLU A 91 -39.65 11.48 -31.86
C GLU A 91 -38.87 11.86 -33.14
N VAL A 92 -37.82 11.10 -33.47
CA VAL A 92 -37.66 10.35 -34.75
C VAL A 92 -36.55 9.30 -34.52
N ASP A 93 -36.86 8.03 -34.81
CA ASP A 93 -35.96 6.86 -34.88
C ASP A 93 -35.10 6.60 -33.62
N GLN A 94 -35.68 5.90 -32.63
CA GLN A 94 -35.16 5.75 -31.26
C GLN A 94 -33.61 5.60 -31.18
N PRO A 95 -32.88 6.68 -30.82
CA PRO A 95 -31.48 6.55 -30.46
C PRO A 95 -31.40 5.68 -29.21
N VAL A 96 -30.50 4.70 -29.21
CA VAL A 96 -30.28 3.83 -28.05
C VAL A 96 -30.05 4.73 -26.83
N ASP A 97 -30.87 4.56 -25.79
CA ASP A 97 -30.77 5.30 -24.51
C ASP A 97 -29.38 5.06 -23.91
N VAL A 98 -28.45 5.95 -24.27
CA VAL A 98 -27.03 5.88 -23.96
C VAL A 98 -26.74 6.07 -22.47
N GLY A 99 -27.72 6.57 -21.71
CA GLY A 99 -27.63 6.78 -20.26
C GLY A 99 -27.78 5.50 -19.42
N LYS A 100 -28.32 4.41 -20.00
CA LYS A 100 -28.58 3.16 -19.25
C LYS A 100 -27.61 2.02 -19.54
N LEU A 101 -26.50 2.26 -20.23
CA LEU A 101 -25.56 1.18 -20.54
C LEU A 101 -24.65 0.87 -19.35
N ALA A 102 -24.97 -0.21 -18.62
CA ALA A 102 -24.15 -0.67 -17.50
C ALA A 102 -22.67 -0.77 -17.90
N PRO A 103 -21.74 -0.24 -17.05
CA PRO A 103 -20.33 -0.24 -17.38
C PRO A 103 -19.84 -1.69 -17.47
N ARG A 104 -19.52 -2.14 -18.69
CA ARG A 104 -18.96 -3.46 -19.08
C ARG A 104 -19.93 -4.52 -19.62
N LYS A 105 -21.20 -4.23 -19.92
CA LYS A 105 -22.01 -5.19 -20.71
C LYS A 105 -21.34 -5.41 -22.09
N HIS A 106 -21.29 -6.67 -22.54
CA HIS A 106 -20.92 -7.03 -23.91
C HIS A 106 -22.01 -6.52 -24.84
N ILE A 107 -21.65 -5.71 -25.84
CA ILE A 107 -22.60 -5.11 -26.76
C ILE A 107 -22.70 -6.04 -27.97
N THR A 108 -23.93 -6.41 -28.35
CA THR A 108 -24.16 -7.24 -29.54
C THR A 108 -23.87 -6.44 -30.83
N GLY A 109 -23.62 -7.11 -31.95
CA GLY A 109 -23.23 -6.45 -33.21
C GLY A 109 -24.25 -5.41 -33.70
N GLY A 110 -25.56 -5.66 -33.53
CA GLY A 110 -26.62 -4.72 -33.90
C GLY A 110 -26.67 -3.49 -32.99
N GLU A 111 -26.62 -3.69 -31.67
CA GLU A 111 -26.56 -2.60 -30.68
C GLU A 111 -25.31 -1.73 -30.88
N ARG A 112 -24.18 -2.36 -31.23
CA ARG A 112 -22.92 -1.66 -31.48
C ARG A 112 -22.99 -0.72 -32.67
N LYS A 113 -23.61 -1.14 -33.78
CA LYS A 113 -23.80 -0.29 -34.97
C LYS A 113 -24.66 0.94 -34.66
N LYS A 114 -25.77 0.76 -33.94
CA LYS A 114 -26.63 1.88 -33.52
C LYS A 114 -25.86 2.87 -32.64
N LEU A 115 -25.09 2.33 -31.69
CA LEU A 115 -24.32 3.11 -30.74
C LEU A 115 -23.12 3.81 -31.39
N ALA A 116 -22.56 3.25 -32.46
CA ALA A 116 -21.57 3.91 -33.30
C ALA A 116 -22.18 5.12 -34.04
N LYS A 117 -23.37 4.95 -34.63
CA LYS A 117 -24.12 6.04 -35.29
C LYS A 117 -24.43 7.19 -34.31
N THR A 118 -24.91 6.88 -33.10
CA THR A 118 -25.20 7.92 -32.10
C THR A 118 -23.94 8.63 -31.60
N CYS A 119 -22.83 7.90 -31.37
CA CYS A 119 -21.56 8.53 -30.99
C CYS A 119 -21.03 9.48 -32.07
N ARG A 120 -21.27 9.16 -33.34
CA ARG A 120 -20.89 10.00 -34.48
C ARG A 120 -21.71 11.28 -34.53
N LEU A 121 -23.04 11.19 -34.45
CA LEU A 121 -23.93 12.35 -34.45
C LEU A 121 -23.55 13.33 -33.32
N LEU A 122 -23.42 12.83 -32.09
CA LEU A 122 -23.01 13.66 -30.95
C LEU A 122 -21.64 14.33 -31.17
N TYR A 123 -20.70 13.63 -31.81
CA TYR A 123 -19.38 14.19 -32.11
C TYR A 123 -19.41 15.26 -33.20
N GLU A 124 -20.24 15.06 -34.22
CA GLU A 124 -20.49 16.03 -35.30
C GLU A 124 -21.22 17.27 -34.76
N ASP A 125 -22.15 17.10 -33.81
CA ASP A 125 -22.84 18.16 -33.06
C ASP A 125 -21.90 18.96 -32.14
N GLY A 126 -20.63 18.56 -32.04
CA GLY A 126 -19.57 19.31 -31.37
C GLY A 126 -19.18 18.78 -30.00
N GLU A 127 -19.82 17.71 -29.50
CA GLU A 127 -19.45 17.10 -28.24
C GLU A 127 -18.07 16.44 -28.30
N THR A 128 -17.36 16.49 -27.18
CA THR A 128 -16.04 15.85 -27.12
C THR A 128 -16.19 14.33 -26.92
N SER A 129 -15.34 13.54 -27.57
CA SER A 129 -15.26 12.08 -27.35
C SER A 129 -15.06 11.68 -25.87
N GLN A 130 -14.55 12.60 -25.05
CA GLN A 130 -14.41 12.43 -23.61
C GLN A 130 -15.74 12.66 -22.86
N ALA A 131 -16.53 13.67 -23.23
CA ALA A 131 -17.85 13.93 -22.67
C ALA A 131 -18.81 12.78 -22.97
N ILE A 132 -18.85 12.35 -24.24
CA ILE A 132 -19.63 11.18 -24.69
C ILE A 132 -19.23 9.93 -23.89
N GLY A 133 -17.92 9.66 -23.74
CA GLY A 133 -17.45 8.52 -22.96
C GLY A 133 -17.85 8.57 -21.49
N LYS A 134 -17.76 9.76 -20.87
CA LYS A 134 -18.16 9.97 -19.47
C LYS A 134 -19.64 9.71 -19.27
N PHE A 135 -20.49 10.23 -20.16
CA PHE A 135 -21.94 10.03 -20.14
C PHE A 135 -22.30 8.55 -20.23
N MET A 136 -21.64 7.81 -21.12
CA MET A 136 -21.90 6.39 -21.35
C MET A 136 -21.20 5.44 -20.35
N GLY A 137 -20.40 5.97 -19.41
CA GLY A 137 -19.57 5.14 -18.53
C GLY A 137 -18.49 4.32 -19.26
N ARG A 138 -18.03 4.77 -20.43
CA ARG A 138 -17.02 4.11 -21.28
C ARG A 138 -15.77 4.97 -21.44
N SER A 139 -14.67 4.35 -21.85
CA SER A 139 -13.41 5.09 -22.08
C SER A 139 -13.50 5.95 -23.34
N ARG A 140 -12.82 7.11 -23.35
CA ARG A 140 -12.63 7.95 -24.56
C ARG A 140 -12.18 7.14 -25.78
N ALA A 141 -11.24 6.20 -25.59
CA ALA A 141 -10.71 5.35 -26.66
C ALA A 141 -11.72 4.33 -27.23
N PHE A 142 -12.79 4.04 -26.48
CA PHE A 142 -13.88 3.19 -26.93
C PHE A 142 -14.84 3.99 -27.83
N VAL A 143 -15.20 5.20 -27.41
CA VAL A 143 -16.02 6.13 -28.21
C VAL A 143 -15.29 6.52 -29.50
N ALA A 144 -14.00 6.83 -29.44
CA ALA A 144 -13.21 7.13 -30.62
C ALA A 144 -13.21 5.98 -31.65
N ARG A 145 -13.16 4.72 -31.18
CA ARG A 145 -13.27 3.55 -32.06
C ARG A 145 -14.63 3.47 -32.74
N LEU A 146 -15.71 3.74 -32.01
CA LEU A 146 -17.06 3.70 -32.54
C LEU A 146 -17.31 4.80 -33.58
N ILE A 147 -16.81 6.00 -33.34
CA ILE A 147 -16.89 7.11 -34.30
C ILE A 147 -16.21 6.70 -35.61
N VAL A 148 -14.98 6.17 -35.55
CA VAL A 148 -14.25 5.68 -36.74
C VAL A 148 -14.95 4.48 -37.40
N GLU A 149 -15.49 3.55 -36.62
CA GLU A 149 -16.24 2.37 -37.12
C GLU A 149 -17.51 2.78 -37.89
N SER A 150 -18.11 3.92 -37.56
CA SER A 150 -19.23 4.52 -38.29
C SER A 150 -18.83 5.47 -39.44
N GLY A 151 -17.54 5.52 -39.78
CA GLY A 151 -16.99 6.35 -40.86
C GLY A 151 -16.73 7.81 -40.48
N GLY A 152 -16.78 8.17 -39.20
CA GLY A 152 -16.46 9.52 -38.73
C GLY A 152 -14.95 9.74 -38.59
N THR A 153 -14.49 10.95 -38.91
CA THR A 153 -13.08 11.35 -38.70
C THR A 153 -12.90 12.01 -37.33
N MET A 154 -11.84 11.63 -36.62
CA MET A 154 -11.54 12.23 -35.33
C MET A 154 -10.96 13.63 -35.53
N ARG A 155 -11.62 14.65 -34.96
CA ARG A 155 -11.02 15.99 -34.75
C ARG A 155 -9.57 15.84 -34.25
N PRO A 156 -8.60 16.56 -34.83
CA PRO A 156 -7.22 16.52 -34.38
C PRO A 156 -7.15 16.85 -32.88
N PRO A 157 -6.22 16.25 -32.13
CA PRO A 157 -6.04 16.61 -30.74
C PRO A 157 -5.78 18.12 -30.71
N ALA A 158 -6.61 18.87 -29.97
CA ALA A 158 -6.35 20.28 -29.74
C ALA A 158 -4.90 20.38 -29.25
N THR A 159 -4.03 20.98 -30.06
CA THR A 159 -2.68 21.33 -29.64
C THR A 159 -2.85 22.17 -28.40
N GLN A 160 -2.50 21.62 -27.24
CA GLN A 160 -2.52 22.40 -26.02
C GLN A 160 -1.66 23.65 -26.29
N PRO A 161 -2.13 24.86 -25.95
CA PRO A 161 -1.29 26.04 -26.07
C PRO A 161 0.04 25.73 -25.40
N LYS A 162 1.12 25.89 -26.15
CA LYS A 162 2.48 25.58 -25.71
C LYS A 162 2.75 26.47 -24.50
N ARG A 163 2.66 25.90 -23.28
CA ARG A 163 2.81 26.61 -22.00
C ARG A 163 3.89 27.70 -22.13
N ASP A 164 3.56 28.94 -21.79
CA ASP A 164 4.46 30.09 -21.89
C ASP A 164 5.76 29.82 -21.10
N THR A 165 6.77 29.34 -21.82
CA THR A 165 8.04 28.90 -21.22
C THR A 165 8.92 30.08 -20.79
N THR A 166 8.71 31.24 -21.41
CA THR A 166 9.38 32.52 -21.15
C THR A 166 9.01 33.05 -19.77
N SER A 167 7.71 33.25 -19.49
CA SER A 167 7.22 33.73 -18.19
C SER A 167 7.60 32.79 -17.05
N ARG A 168 7.65 31.48 -17.32
CA ARG A 168 8.10 30.47 -16.35
C ARG A 168 9.58 30.59 -16.00
N ARG A 169 10.44 30.81 -17.00
CA ARG A 169 11.89 30.99 -16.79
C ARG A 169 12.18 32.30 -16.06
N GLU A 170 11.50 33.38 -16.43
CA GLU A 170 11.60 34.68 -15.76
C GLU A 170 11.25 34.58 -14.27
N LEU A 171 10.13 33.93 -13.95
CA LEU A 171 9.73 33.65 -12.58
C LEU A 171 10.79 32.79 -11.84
N ALA A 172 11.31 31.75 -12.50
CA ALA A 172 12.37 30.92 -11.91
C ALA A 172 13.67 31.71 -11.63
N THR A 173 14.03 32.66 -12.50
CA THR A 173 15.18 33.55 -12.27
C THR A 173 14.95 34.56 -11.14
N ALA A 174 13.74 35.09 -11.01
CA ALA A 174 13.37 35.98 -9.90
C ALA A 174 13.45 35.24 -8.55
N LEU A 175 12.90 34.01 -8.48
CA LEU A 175 12.98 33.16 -7.29
C LEU A 175 14.42 32.80 -6.93
N ARG A 176 15.28 32.56 -7.92
CA ARG A 176 16.71 32.31 -7.71
C ARG A 176 17.37 33.48 -6.98
N LYS A 177 17.13 34.71 -7.43
CA LYS A 177 17.69 35.92 -6.81
C LYS A 177 17.30 36.03 -5.35
N GLN A 178 16.04 35.77 -5.02
CA GLN A 178 15.55 35.80 -3.63
C GLN A 178 16.12 34.65 -2.78
N TYR A 179 16.27 33.45 -3.35
CA TYR A 179 16.88 32.30 -2.66
C TYR A 179 18.38 32.50 -2.39
N GLU A 180 19.11 33.09 -3.35
CA GLU A 180 20.52 33.47 -3.21
C GLU A 180 20.70 34.59 -2.18
N ALA A 181 19.73 35.51 -2.06
CA ALA A 181 19.67 36.51 -0.98
C ALA A 181 19.38 35.91 0.41
N GLY A 182 19.07 34.62 0.52
CA GLY A 182 18.95 33.89 1.79
C GLY A 182 17.52 33.59 2.23
N VAL A 183 16.51 33.96 1.43
CA VAL A 183 15.11 33.65 1.74
C VAL A 183 14.88 32.14 1.67
N SER A 184 14.19 31.59 2.68
CA SER A 184 13.89 30.16 2.73
C SER A 184 12.93 29.76 1.62
N ILE A 185 13.07 28.52 1.11
CA ILE A 185 12.10 27.91 0.17
C ILE A 185 10.68 27.93 0.75
N LYS A 186 10.54 27.85 2.07
CA LYS A 186 9.25 27.93 2.75
C LYS A 186 8.61 29.31 2.59
N ASP A 187 9.42 30.36 2.69
CA ASP A 187 8.95 31.75 2.65
C ASP A 187 8.72 32.19 1.20
N LEU A 188 9.55 31.72 0.25
CA LEU A 188 9.32 31.87 -1.20
C LEU A 188 8.05 31.18 -1.71
N ALA A 189 7.55 30.19 -0.96
CA ALA A 189 6.31 29.48 -1.28
C ALA A 189 5.06 30.18 -0.73
N THR A 190 5.19 31.40 -0.20
CA THR A 190 4.03 32.13 0.33
C THR A 190 3.26 32.84 -0.78
N TRP A 191 1.94 32.65 -0.73
CA TRP A 191 0.82 33.21 -1.50
C TRP A 191 0.83 33.15 -3.05
N ASP A 192 1.87 33.57 -3.78
CA ASP A 192 1.75 33.73 -5.25
C ASP A 192 2.33 32.59 -6.10
N VAL A 193 3.33 31.88 -5.59
CA VAL A 193 4.08 30.88 -6.38
C VAL A 193 3.58 29.45 -6.13
N GLY A 194 2.81 29.23 -5.06
CA GLY A 194 2.24 27.93 -4.72
C GLY A 194 3.15 27.07 -3.84
N SER A 195 3.12 25.74 -4.02
CA SER A 195 3.77 24.78 -3.10
C SER A 195 5.30 24.91 -3.05
N GLN A 196 5.91 24.62 -1.90
CA GLN A 196 7.37 24.47 -1.74
C GLN A 196 8.00 23.53 -2.79
N TYR A 197 7.24 22.51 -3.21
CA TYR A 197 7.68 21.60 -4.28
C TYR A 197 7.80 22.32 -5.63
N TYR A 198 6.88 23.23 -5.92
CA TYR A 198 6.87 24.00 -7.16
C TYR A 198 8.02 25.01 -7.21
N VAL A 199 8.29 25.70 -6.10
CA VAL A 199 9.47 26.57 -5.94
C VAL A 199 10.76 25.77 -6.16
N ARG A 200 10.92 24.60 -5.51
CA ARG A 200 12.08 23.71 -5.74
C ARG A 200 12.21 23.31 -7.19
N ARG A 201 11.11 22.97 -7.85
CA ARG A 201 11.11 22.57 -9.26
C ARG A 201 11.60 23.70 -10.16
N LEU A 202 11.13 24.93 -9.94
CA LEU A 202 11.57 26.11 -10.70
C LEU A 202 13.04 26.43 -10.44
N LEU A 203 13.48 26.37 -9.19
CA LEU A 203 14.88 26.56 -8.81
C LEU A 203 15.79 25.50 -9.47
N HIS A 204 15.37 24.23 -9.53
CA HIS A 204 16.09 23.18 -10.26
C HIS A 204 16.14 23.43 -11.76
N GLU A 205 15.07 23.98 -12.35
CA GLU A 205 14.99 24.29 -13.78
C GLU A 205 16.04 25.33 -14.21
N VAL A 206 16.35 26.30 -13.34
CA VAL A 206 17.45 27.27 -13.53
C VAL A 206 18.78 26.81 -12.92
N ARG A 207 18.92 25.52 -12.60
CA ARG A 207 20.13 24.88 -12.07
C ARG A 207 20.72 25.56 -10.82
N THR A 208 19.87 26.08 -9.94
CA THR A 208 20.37 26.65 -8.68
C THR A 208 20.90 25.56 -7.74
N PRO A 209 22.08 25.77 -7.14
CA PRO A 209 22.58 24.88 -6.10
C PRO A 209 21.71 25.03 -4.86
N MET A 210 21.04 23.96 -4.47
CA MET A 210 20.25 23.96 -3.24
C MET A 210 21.18 24.06 -2.04
N ARG A 211 20.97 25.06 -1.17
CA ARG A 211 21.62 25.13 0.15
C ARG A 211 21.36 23.79 0.83
N LYS A 212 22.42 23.19 1.37
CA LYS A 212 22.31 21.95 2.16
C LYS A 212 21.21 22.17 3.18
N SER A 213 20.13 21.40 3.05
CA SER A 213 19.03 21.46 4.00
C SER A 213 19.65 21.45 5.39
N GLY A 214 19.42 22.52 6.18
CA GLY A 214 19.64 22.44 7.62
C GLY A 214 18.94 21.20 8.17
N PRO A 215 19.33 20.71 9.37
CA PRO A 215 18.92 19.40 9.88
C PRO A 215 17.44 19.22 9.61
N VAL A 216 17.13 18.18 8.83
CA VAL A 216 15.80 17.87 8.29
C VAL A 216 14.76 18.27 9.32
N SER A 217 13.97 19.30 9.01
CA SER A 217 12.80 19.67 9.81
C SER A 217 12.02 18.38 10.04
N GLN A 218 12.03 17.94 11.29
CA GLN A 218 11.45 16.69 11.74
C GLN A 218 9.93 16.78 11.58
N ASN A 219 9.43 16.67 10.35
CA ASN A 219 8.02 16.44 10.10
C ASN A 219 7.69 14.95 10.25
N VAL A 220 8.38 14.30 11.19
CA VAL A 220 7.88 13.14 11.90
C VAL A 220 6.97 13.73 12.97
N LYS A 221 5.67 13.49 12.86
CA LYS A 221 4.67 13.73 13.90
C LYS A 221 5.34 13.60 15.27
N PRO A 222 5.48 14.66 16.11
CA PRO A 222 6.25 14.55 17.32
C PRO A 222 5.61 13.47 18.17
N ARG A 223 6.30 12.33 18.29
CA ARG A 223 6.03 11.40 19.37
C ARG A 223 6.39 12.20 20.60
N ASN A 224 5.40 12.52 21.41
CA ASN A 224 5.49 13.43 22.54
C ASN A 224 6.51 12.87 23.55
N VAL A 225 7.79 13.10 23.29
CA VAL A 225 8.90 12.86 24.21
C VAL A 225 9.32 14.25 24.61
N VAL A 226 8.55 14.82 25.56
CA VAL A 226 9.07 15.92 26.37
C VAL A 226 10.36 15.38 26.95
N ARG A 227 11.51 15.83 26.41
CA ARG A 227 12.81 15.51 27.00
C ARG A 227 12.81 16.24 28.34
N GLU A 228 12.51 15.51 29.41
CA GLU A 228 12.50 16.07 30.76
C GLU A 228 13.85 16.74 31.05
N SER A 229 13.83 17.91 31.68
CA SER A 229 15.05 18.65 32.04
C SER A 229 16.00 17.76 32.87
N PRO A 230 17.32 17.84 32.66
CA PRO A 230 18.31 17.08 33.44
C PRO A 230 18.14 17.24 34.97
N ALA A 231 17.67 18.40 35.43
CA ALA A 231 17.38 18.65 36.84
C ALA A 231 16.21 17.81 37.37
N ALA A 232 15.14 17.65 36.57
CA ALA A 232 13.99 16.81 36.92
C ALA A 232 14.34 15.32 36.92
N GLN A 233 15.28 14.90 36.06
CA GLN A 233 15.83 13.54 36.07
C GLN A 233 16.71 13.31 37.31
N ALA A 234 17.53 14.30 37.69
CA ALA A 234 18.39 14.23 38.87
C ALA A 234 17.57 14.10 40.17
N ALA A 235 16.46 14.83 40.31
CA ALA A 235 15.58 14.75 41.47
C ALA A 235 14.92 13.38 41.66
N ARG A 236 14.80 12.56 40.60
CA ARG A 236 14.16 11.23 40.63
C ARG A 236 15.14 10.07 40.84
N ARG A 237 16.45 10.32 40.68
CA ARG A 237 17.52 9.34 40.93
C ARG A 237 17.45 8.63 42.30
N PRO A 238 17.17 9.31 43.43
CA PRO A 238 17.12 8.61 44.73
C PRO A 238 16.02 7.54 44.77
N LEU A 239 14.85 7.82 44.21
CA LEU A 239 13.74 6.85 44.13
C LEU A 239 14.09 5.66 43.23
N GLY A 240 14.83 5.88 42.13
CA GLY A 240 15.31 4.80 41.28
C GLY A 240 16.27 3.86 42.00
N LEU A 241 17.16 4.41 42.84
CA LEU A 241 18.11 3.63 43.64
C LEU A 241 17.41 2.82 44.74
N GLU A 242 16.40 3.39 45.40
CA GLU A 242 15.59 2.69 46.40
C GLU A 242 14.83 1.51 45.78
N PHE A 243 14.16 1.74 44.64
CA PHE A 243 13.45 0.69 43.92
C PHE A 243 14.40 -0.42 43.45
N ARG A 244 15.62 -0.07 43.06
CA ARG A 244 16.66 -1.03 42.68
C ARG A 244 17.07 -1.90 43.88
N ARG A 245 17.38 -1.30 45.03
CA ARG A 245 17.74 -2.04 46.26
C ARG A 245 16.65 -3.02 46.68
N ARG A 246 15.39 -2.58 46.68
CA ARG A 246 14.23 -3.43 47.03
C ARG A 246 14.03 -4.58 46.04
N TYR A 247 14.22 -4.30 44.76
CA TYR A 247 14.11 -5.30 43.70
C TYR A 247 15.24 -6.34 43.72
N GLU A 248 16.49 -5.89 43.91
CA GLU A 248 17.66 -6.77 44.08
C GLU A 248 17.57 -7.58 45.39
N GLY A 249 16.94 -7.02 46.43
CA GLY A 249 16.56 -7.72 47.67
C GLY A 249 15.43 -8.74 47.53
N GLY A 250 14.91 -8.96 46.31
CA GLY A 250 13.93 -10.02 46.01
C GLY A 250 12.46 -9.59 46.04
N GLU A 251 12.16 -8.31 46.28
CA GLU A 251 10.78 -7.84 46.18
C GLU A 251 10.30 -7.79 44.71
N SER A 252 9.04 -8.17 44.49
CA SER A 252 8.43 -8.11 43.16
C SER A 252 8.19 -6.65 42.73
N LEU A 253 8.22 -6.39 41.42
CA LEU A 253 7.90 -5.07 40.87
C LEU A 253 6.49 -4.60 41.26
N GLU A 254 5.55 -5.54 41.39
CA GLU A 254 4.15 -5.28 41.77
C GLU A 254 4.06 -4.83 43.23
N LYS A 255 4.85 -5.43 44.13
CA LYS A 255 4.90 -5.04 45.54
C LYS A 255 5.54 -3.66 45.72
N ILE A 256 6.66 -3.40 45.03
CA ILE A 256 7.32 -2.08 45.05
C ILE A 256 6.38 -1.01 44.49
N ALA A 257 5.70 -1.31 43.38
CA ALA A 257 4.69 -0.45 42.74
C ALA A 257 3.53 -0.10 43.69
N ALA A 258 2.96 -1.10 44.37
CA ALA A 258 1.87 -0.91 45.31
C ALA A 258 2.28 0.00 46.48
N THR A 259 3.47 -0.22 47.07
CA THR A 259 3.95 0.62 48.17
C THR A 259 4.26 2.06 47.74
N ALA A 260 4.71 2.26 46.50
CA ALA A 260 5.06 3.57 45.98
C ALA A 260 3.88 4.32 45.34
N GLY A 261 2.71 3.70 45.19
CA GLY A 261 1.55 4.27 44.50
C GLY A 261 1.78 4.51 42.99
N ILE A 262 2.71 3.77 42.38
CA ILE A 262 3.19 4.01 41.01
C ILE A 262 3.06 2.74 40.19
N ALA A 263 2.79 2.86 38.88
CA ALA A 263 2.71 1.70 38.00
C ALA A 263 4.00 0.86 37.96
N PRO A 264 3.92 -0.48 37.88
CA PRO A 264 5.09 -1.37 37.86
C PRO A 264 6.00 -1.14 36.65
N THR A 265 5.46 -0.66 35.54
CA THR A 265 6.23 -0.24 34.35
C THR A 265 7.11 0.98 34.64
N THR A 266 6.64 1.91 35.46
CA THR A 266 7.37 3.11 35.86
C THR A 266 8.46 2.78 36.89
N VAL A 267 8.18 1.86 37.83
CA VAL A 267 9.21 1.30 38.73
C VAL A 267 10.32 0.64 37.91
N ALA A 268 9.97 -0.22 36.95
CA ALA A 268 10.94 -0.88 36.09
C ALA A 268 11.72 0.09 35.18
N LYS A 269 11.12 1.21 34.78
CA LYS A 269 11.79 2.28 34.04
C LYS A 269 12.82 2.98 34.92
N ARG A 270 12.44 3.35 36.15
CA ARG A 270 13.30 4.04 37.11
C ARG A 270 14.50 3.19 37.54
N ILE A 271 14.30 1.88 37.73
CA ILE A 271 15.41 0.94 37.99
C ILE A 271 16.41 0.95 36.81
N ARG A 272 15.93 0.95 35.57
CA ARG A 272 16.79 1.02 34.36
C ARG A 272 17.50 2.36 34.21
N GLU A 273 16.84 3.48 34.55
CA GLU A 273 17.44 4.82 34.52
C GLU A 273 18.63 4.97 35.47
N VAL A 274 18.67 4.18 36.56
CA VAL A 274 19.82 4.08 37.49
C VAL A 274 20.74 2.89 37.22
N GLY A 275 20.63 2.25 36.05
CA GLY A 275 21.49 1.14 35.61
C GLY A 275 21.18 -0.22 36.24
N GLY A 276 20.01 -0.39 36.87
CA GLY A 276 19.54 -1.68 37.37
C GLY A 276 18.90 -2.53 36.26
N ASN A 277 19.17 -3.83 36.29
CA ASN A 277 18.57 -4.80 35.38
C ASN A 277 17.28 -5.35 35.98
N VAL A 278 16.15 -5.05 35.36
CA VAL A 278 14.86 -5.64 35.73
C VAL A 278 14.74 -6.99 35.03
N ARG A 279 14.54 -8.07 35.78
CA ARG A 279 14.23 -9.39 35.21
C ARG A 279 12.98 -9.22 34.35
N ILE A 280 13.12 -9.37 33.04
CA ILE A 280 11.99 -9.40 32.12
C ILE A 280 11.12 -10.54 32.60
N SER A 281 9.91 -10.22 33.06
CA SER A 281 9.05 -11.20 33.71
C SER A 281 8.90 -12.40 32.79
N THR A 282 9.26 -13.55 33.34
CA THR A 282 9.03 -14.88 32.77
C THR A 282 7.55 -15.13 32.49
N LEU A 283 6.63 -14.21 32.79
CA LEU A 283 5.23 -14.23 32.33
C LEU A 283 5.08 -14.27 30.80
N HIS A 284 5.99 -13.65 30.06
CA HIS A 284 6.03 -13.81 28.59
C HIS A 284 6.52 -15.20 28.16
N VAL A 285 7.34 -15.85 29.00
CA VAL A 285 7.87 -17.22 28.82
C VAL A 285 6.88 -18.27 29.34
N SER A 286 6.12 -18.00 30.42
CA SER A 286 5.20 -18.93 31.09
C SER A 286 3.87 -19.05 30.35
N LYS A 287 3.49 -18.06 29.54
CA LYS A 287 2.41 -18.21 28.55
C LYS A 287 2.83 -19.01 27.31
N GLN A 288 4.14 -19.23 27.07
CA GLN A 288 4.58 -20.03 25.92
C GLN A 288 4.15 -21.50 25.99
N PRO A 289 4.23 -22.24 27.12
CA PRO A 289 3.76 -23.62 27.18
C PRO A 289 2.25 -23.74 26.98
N ALA A 290 1.44 -22.87 27.61
CA ALA A 290 -0.02 -22.88 27.40
C ALA A 290 -0.40 -22.55 25.95
N ARG A 291 0.27 -21.56 25.35
CA ARG A 291 0.10 -21.20 23.94
C ARG A 291 0.52 -22.31 22.98
N ARG A 292 1.62 -23.02 23.28
CA ARG A 292 2.06 -24.19 22.50
C ARG A 292 1.05 -25.33 22.59
N ARG A 293 0.46 -25.57 23.77
CA ARG A 293 -0.63 -26.56 23.94
C ARG A 293 -1.89 -26.16 23.17
N GLU A 294 -2.30 -24.89 23.22
CA GLU A 294 -3.44 -24.37 22.45
C GLU A 294 -3.18 -24.49 20.94
N ALA A 295 -1.97 -24.14 20.48
CA ALA A 295 -1.58 -24.27 19.08
C ALA A 295 -1.53 -25.75 18.63
N ALA A 296 -1.02 -26.65 19.47
CA ALA A 296 -0.98 -28.10 19.18
C ALA A 296 -2.39 -28.70 19.10
N ARG A 297 -3.29 -28.32 20.02
CA ARG A 297 -4.70 -28.74 19.98
C ARG A 297 -5.38 -28.25 18.71
N LEU A 298 -5.25 -26.96 18.38
CA LEU A 298 -5.84 -26.39 17.17
C LEU A 298 -5.29 -27.03 15.90
N LYS A 299 -4.01 -27.42 15.89
CA LYS A 299 -3.39 -28.17 14.79
C LYS A 299 -4.07 -29.52 14.59
N VAL A 300 -4.26 -30.31 15.66
CA VAL A 300 -4.94 -31.62 15.59
C VAL A 300 -6.36 -31.46 15.05
N GLU A 301 -7.13 -30.49 15.56
CA GLU A 301 -8.51 -30.26 15.12
C GLU A 301 -8.59 -29.76 13.66
N TYR A 302 -7.62 -28.97 13.21
CA TYR A 302 -7.52 -28.51 11.82
C TYR A 302 -7.10 -29.62 10.85
N GLU A 303 -6.15 -30.47 11.26
CA GLU A 303 -5.72 -31.65 10.49
C GLU A 303 -6.85 -32.67 10.36
N ALA A 304 -7.65 -32.85 11.41
CA ALA A 304 -8.88 -33.65 11.41
C ALA A 304 -9.98 -33.11 10.47
N GLY A 305 -9.88 -31.87 10.00
CA GLY A 305 -10.71 -31.32 8.93
C GLY A 305 -11.58 -30.13 9.27
N LYS A 306 -11.54 -29.63 10.52
CA LYS A 306 -12.34 -28.46 10.91
C LYS A 306 -11.91 -27.18 10.19
N GLY A 307 -12.89 -26.33 9.89
CA GLY A 307 -12.66 -25.02 9.27
C GLY A 307 -12.06 -23.98 10.23
N LEU A 308 -11.37 -22.97 9.70
CA LEU A 308 -10.83 -21.85 10.48
C LEU A 308 -11.91 -21.05 11.25
N THR A 309 -13.12 -20.99 10.71
CA THR A 309 -14.27 -20.29 11.33
C THR A 309 -14.88 -21.09 12.46
N GLU A 310 -14.94 -22.42 12.31
CA GLU A 310 -15.43 -23.35 13.32
C GLU A 310 -14.47 -23.40 14.52
N LEU A 311 -13.17 -23.54 14.25
CA LEU A 311 -12.13 -23.50 15.30
C LEU A 311 -12.12 -22.18 16.06
N ALA A 312 -12.39 -21.07 15.37
CA ALA A 312 -12.49 -19.74 15.98
C ALA A 312 -13.69 -19.64 16.93
N ALA A 313 -14.84 -20.16 16.52
CA ALA A 313 -16.05 -20.20 17.34
C ALA A 313 -15.87 -21.09 18.57
N GLU A 314 -15.32 -22.30 18.41
CA GLU A 314 -15.10 -23.25 19.51
C GLU A 314 -14.04 -22.78 20.52
N SER A 315 -12.99 -22.11 20.05
CA SER A 315 -11.94 -21.57 20.92
C SER A 315 -12.29 -20.21 21.54
N GLY A 316 -13.41 -19.59 21.15
CA GLY A 316 -13.75 -18.21 21.53
C GLY A 316 -12.72 -17.18 21.05
N ARG A 317 -12.00 -17.48 19.96
CA ARG A 317 -10.94 -16.63 19.41
C ARG A 317 -11.32 -16.11 18.02
N SER A 318 -10.61 -15.08 17.56
CA SER A 318 -10.76 -14.65 16.16
C SER A 318 -10.08 -15.64 15.20
N SER A 319 -10.62 -15.80 13.99
CA SER A 319 -10.02 -16.64 12.95
C SER A 319 -8.59 -16.22 12.58
N SER A 320 -8.26 -14.94 12.73
CA SER A 320 -6.90 -14.43 12.55
C SER A 320 -5.94 -14.89 13.66
N TYR A 321 -6.43 -15.00 14.89
CA TYR A 321 -5.66 -15.52 16.02
C TYR A 321 -5.43 -17.03 15.89
N VAL A 322 -6.46 -17.79 15.50
CA VAL A 322 -6.33 -19.23 15.20
C VAL A 322 -5.33 -19.47 14.06
N ARG A 323 -5.43 -18.71 12.96
CA ARG A 323 -4.46 -18.77 11.85
C ARG A 323 -3.03 -18.49 12.30
N LYS A 324 -2.85 -17.54 13.22
CA LYS A 324 -1.53 -17.23 13.79
C LYS A 324 -0.98 -18.39 14.60
N LEU A 325 -1.78 -19.02 15.46
CA LEU A 325 -1.37 -20.18 16.26
C LEU A 325 -1.07 -21.41 15.38
N LEU A 326 -1.87 -21.64 14.34
CA LEU A 326 -1.62 -22.69 13.35
C LEU A 326 -0.28 -22.48 12.62
N GLY A 327 0.02 -21.24 12.20
CA GLY A 327 1.33 -20.90 11.62
C GLY A 327 2.50 -21.06 12.60
N GLU A 328 2.28 -20.80 13.90
CA GLU A 328 3.27 -21.03 14.96
C GLU A 328 3.51 -22.53 15.25
N ALA A 329 2.53 -23.40 14.95
CA ALA A 329 2.63 -24.85 15.03
C ALA A 329 3.09 -25.51 13.70
N GLU A 330 3.60 -24.70 12.78
CA GLU A 330 4.12 -25.11 11.46
C GLU A 330 3.09 -25.89 10.62
N THR A 331 1.80 -25.57 10.74
CA THR A 331 0.79 -26.23 9.90
C THR A 331 0.81 -25.67 8.48
N THR A 332 0.75 -26.57 7.50
CA THR A 332 0.48 -26.17 6.13
C THR A 332 -1.00 -25.83 6.02
N MET A 333 -1.30 -24.54 5.98
CA MET A 333 -2.67 -24.06 5.75
C MET A 333 -3.22 -24.73 4.49
N ARG A 334 -4.38 -25.40 4.62
CA ARG A 334 -5.13 -25.89 3.45
C ARG A 334 -5.34 -24.69 2.55
N LYS A 335 -4.91 -24.82 1.29
CA LYS A 335 -5.11 -23.81 0.24
C LYS A 335 -6.58 -23.38 0.33
N PRO A 336 -6.91 -22.08 0.37
CA PRO A 336 -8.30 -21.66 0.42
C PRO A 336 -8.99 -22.31 -0.78
N GLY A 337 -9.73 -23.39 -0.51
CA GLY A 337 -10.68 -23.91 -1.45
C GLY A 337 -11.64 -22.76 -1.70
N ALA A 338 -12.02 -22.55 -2.95
CA ALA A 338 -13.18 -21.73 -3.25
C ALA A 338 -14.37 -22.37 -2.52
N SER A 339 -14.65 -21.97 -1.29
CA SER A 339 -15.74 -22.56 -0.51
C SER A 339 -16.72 -21.49 -0.04
N SER A 340 -17.97 -21.83 -0.32
CA SER A 340 -19.11 -21.65 0.57
C SER A 340 -19.57 -20.22 0.82
N HIS A 341 -20.08 -19.58 -0.23
CA HIS A 341 -21.28 -18.75 -0.12
C HIS A 341 -22.50 -19.57 -0.58
N ARG A 342 -22.87 -20.57 0.24
CA ARG A 342 -24.10 -21.39 0.19
C ARG A 342 -24.03 -22.20 1.49
N SER A 343 -24.93 -22.17 2.44
CA SER A 343 -26.33 -21.77 2.47
C SER A 343 -26.72 -21.43 3.92
N HIS A 344 -27.02 -20.17 4.21
CA HIS A 344 -27.92 -19.82 5.31
C HIS A 344 -29.20 -19.27 4.68
N ARG A 345 -30.07 -20.19 4.24
CA ARG A 345 -31.50 -19.95 4.12
C ARG A 345 -32.21 -21.12 4.77
N ARG A 346 -33.20 -20.79 5.61
CA ARG A 346 -34.16 -21.62 6.34
C ARG A 346 -33.73 -22.10 7.73
N SER A 347 -34.08 -21.29 8.74
CA SER A 347 -35.07 -21.69 9.76
C SER A 347 -35.42 -20.48 10.66
N ARG A 348 -36.11 -19.50 10.09
CA ARG A 348 -37.04 -18.64 10.82
C ARG A 348 -38.30 -18.58 9.96
N ASP A 349 -39.45 -18.55 10.61
CA ASP A 349 -40.81 -18.64 10.06
C ASP A 349 -41.45 -20.03 10.24
N ALA A 350 -41.75 -20.34 11.49
CA ALA A 350 -42.93 -21.11 11.90
C ALA A 350 -43.24 -20.77 13.37
N ASN A 351 -43.72 -19.55 13.62
CA ASN A 351 -44.46 -19.17 14.81
C ASN A 351 -45.53 -18.18 14.36
N GLY A 352 -46.80 -18.58 14.45
CA GLY A 352 -47.96 -17.82 13.98
C GLY A 352 -48.92 -18.66 13.13
N VAL A 353 -50.13 -19.06 13.49
CA VAL A 353 -50.94 -19.19 14.72
C VAL A 353 -52.27 -19.75 14.21
N GLY A 354 -52.93 -20.60 14.99
CA GLY A 354 -54.24 -21.18 14.73
C GLY A 354 -54.46 -22.25 15.80
N LEU A 355 -55.30 -22.08 16.81
CA LEU A 355 -56.55 -21.31 16.92
C LEU A 355 -56.50 -19.82 16.60
#